data_AF-A0A2G8JP95-F1
#
_entry.id   AF-A0A2G8JP95-F1
#
_cell.length_a   1.000
_cell.length_b   1.000
_cell.length_c   1.000
_cell.angle_alpha   90.00
_cell.angle_beta   90.00
_cell.angle_gamma   90.00
#
_symmetry.space_group_name_H-M   'P 1'
#
loop_
_entity.id
_entity.type
_entity.pdbx_description
1 polymer ?
#
loop_
_entity_poly.entity_id
_entity_poly.type
_entity_poly.pdbx_seq_one_letter_code
_entity_poly.pdbx_strand_id
1 'polypeptide(L)'
;MNSSEDPNSEKTEEDREHGDHEKCDAQKPPDIFQSVKSGFLLRVQELVEEEGPAVLADFDDKGHTPVHWAALGGHTNILRFMVQCKVSLDLQSRNDLGPRPIHWACVNGNIAICDILLQAGISIDTVDNKGCSPLIIACQYGQTMLAGYLMGKGARLQLTDREGDNALHWAAFKARYCDLTRLLIYSGFNPRRDNFGQTPLHLACINGDLNTVRMLCEQDGVEVDLEDQPQITADAGQGT
;
A
#
# COMPACT_ATOMS: atom_id res chain seq x y z
N MET A 1 -11.30 -59.37 -39.09
CA MET A 1 -10.35 -60.47 -38.79
C MET A 1 -9.03 -59.80 -38.42
N ASN A 2 -8.62 -59.99 -37.16
CA ASN A 2 -7.36 -59.60 -36.50
C ASN A 2 -6.59 -58.39 -37.05
N SER A 3 -6.75 -57.26 -36.34
CA SER A 3 -5.79 -56.16 -36.33
C SER A 3 -4.60 -56.57 -35.45
N SER A 4 -3.44 -56.69 -36.08
CA SER A 4 -2.15 -56.93 -35.46
C SER A 4 -1.58 -55.64 -34.86
N GLU A 5 -1.27 -55.76 -33.57
CA GLU A 5 -0.30 -55.07 -32.73
C GLU A 5 0.79 -54.25 -33.44
N ASP A 6 0.97 -53.00 -32.99
CA ASP A 6 2.28 -52.34 -32.91
C ASP A 6 2.59 -52.07 -31.42
N PRO A 7 3.74 -52.55 -30.88
CA PRO A 7 4.11 -52.36 -29.50
C PRO A 7 5.11 -51.21 -29.29
N ASN A 8 4.85 -50.42 -28.24
CA ASN A 8 5.78 -50.00 -27.18
C ASN A 8 7.15 -49.39 -27.55
N SER A 9 7.41 -48.16 -27.09
CA SER A 9 8.38 -47.82 -26.01
C SER A 9 8.89 -46.38 -26.17
N GLU A 10 8.51 -45.49 -25.24
CA GLU A 10 9.34 -44.98 -24.13
C GLU A 10 10.05 -43.66 -24.51
N LYS A 11 10.20 -42.61 -23.72
CA LYS A 11 9.85 -42.15 -22.34
C LYS A 11 10.14 -40.62 -22.38
N THR A 12 9.52 -39.75 -21.61
CA THR A 12 9.97 -39.28 -20.28
C THR A 12 9.03 -38.11 -19.92
N GLU A 13 8.25 -38.20 -18.84
CA GLU A 13 8.57 -37.85 -17.43
C GLU A 13 8.27 -36.37 -17.11
N GLU A 14 7.45 -36.20 -16.06
CA GLU A 14 7.31 -35.03 -15.18
C GLU A 14 6.61 -33.82 -15.83
N ASP A 15 5.42 -33.40 -15.37
CA ASP A 15 5.28 -32.82 -14.04
C ASP A 15 4.06 -33.28 -13.24
N ARG A 16 4.36 -33.36 -11.95
CA ARG A 16 3.56 -33.88 -10.85
C ARG A 16 2.41 -32.93 -10.51
N GLU A 17 1.29 -33.55 -10.22
CA GLU A 17 0.22 -33.09 -9.34
C GLU A 17 0.75 -32.19 -8.21
N HIS A 18 0.23 -30.97 -8.10
CA HIS A 18 -0.05 -30.36 -6.79
C HIS A 18 -1.47 -29.78 -6.89
N GLY A 19 -2.43 -30.62 -6.52
CA GLY A 19 -3.76 -30.18 -6.17
C GLY A 19 -3.67 -29.38 -4.88
N ASP A 20 -3.84 -28.06 -4.99
CA ASP A 20 -4.18 -27.25 -3.83
C ASP A 20 -5.63 -27.58 -3.46
N HIS A 21 -5.74 -28.58 -2.58
CA HIS A 21 -6.91 -28.85 -1.81
C HIS A 21 -7.33 -27.56 -1.05
N GLU A 22 -8.23 -26.79 -1.65
CA GLU A 22 -9.19 -25.98 -0.90
C GLU A 22 -10.07 -26.92 -0.08
N LYS A 23 -9.53 -27.40 1.05
CA LYS A 23 -10.34 -28.00 2.10
C LYS A 23 -10.95 -26.87 2.90
N CYS A 24 -12.27 -26.77 2.77
CA CYS A 24 -13.14 -25.99 3.65
C CYS A 24 -12.74 -26.16 5.12
N ASP A 25 -12.20 -25.10 5.74
CA ASP A 25 -12.03 -24.97 7.20
C ASP A 25 -13.39 -24.70 7.88
N ALA A 26 -14.39 -25.52 7.56
CA ALA A 26 -15.69 -25.48 8.20
C ALA A 26 -15.64 -26.29 9.50
N GLN A 27 -15.01 -25.75 10.57
CA GLN A 27 -15.30 -26.04 12.00
C GLN A 27 -14.30 -25.49 13.04
N LYS A 28 -13.47 -24.49 12.74
CA LYS A 28 -12.84 -23.68 13.81
C LYS A 28 -13.69 -22.43 14.05
N PRO A 29 -14.04 -22.04 15.30
CA PRO A 29 -14.68 -20.76 15.53
C PRO A 29 -13.83 -19.65 14.88
N PRO A 30 -14.46 -18.65 14.22
CA PRO A 30 -13.73 -17.64 13.47
C PRO A 30 -12.77 -16.93 14.41
N ASP A 31 -11.49 -16.99 14.06
CA ASP A 31 -10.38 -16.33 14.74
C ASP A 31 -10.61 -14.81 14.76
N ILE A 32 -9.95 -14.09 15.67
CA ILE A 32 -10.04 -12.63 15.81
C ILE A 32 -9.79 -11.94 14.46
N PHE A 33 -8.81 -12.43 13.70
CA PHE A 33 -8.45 -11.89 12.40
C PHE A 33 -9.56 -12.07 11.37
N GLN A 34 -10.20 -13.23 11.31
CA GLN A 34 -11.28 -13.49 10.36
C GLN A 34 -12.54 -12.68 10.70
N SER A 35 -12.83 -12.56 12.00
CA SER A 35 -13.94 -11.76 12.52
C SER A 35 -13.76 -10.29 12.18
N VAL A 36 -12.54 -9.75 12.34
CA VAL A 36 -12.20 -8.37 11.97
C VAL A 36 -12.21 -8.17 10.45
N LYS A 37 -11.60 -9.06 9.66
CA LYS A 37 -11.62 -8.99 8.19
C LYS A 37 -13.06 -8.92 7.65
N SER A 38 -13.96 -9.71 8.25
CA SER A 38 -15.37 -9.79 7.87
C SER A 38 -16.24 -8.65 8.42
N GLY A 39 -15.73 -7.81 9.33
CA GLY A 39 -16.48 -6.71 9.92
C GLY A 39 -17.48 -7.12 11.02
N PHE A 40 -17.35 -8.31 11.60
CA PHE A 40 -18.27 -8.84 12.60
C PHE A 40 -17.95 -8.34 14.02
N LEU A 41 -18.40 -7.12 14.34
CA LEU A 41 -18.16 -6.50 15.64
C LEU A 41 -18.58 -7.37 16.83
N LEU A 42 -19.76 -7.98 16.80
CA LEU A 42 -20.26 -8.81 17.91
C LEU A 42 -19.30 -9.97 18.20
N ARG A 43 -18.80 -10.63 17.16
CA ARG A 43 -17.84 -11.73 17.32
C ARG A 43 -16.49 -11.25 17.87
N VAL A 44 -16.05 -10.07 17.44
CA VAL A 44 -14.84 -9.43 18.00
C VAL A 44 -15.02 -9.10 19.48
N GLN A 45 -16.20 -8.63 19.89
CA GLN A 45 -16.51 -8.34 21.29
C GLN A 45 -16.52 -9.62 22.14
N GLU A 46 -17.20 -10.67 21.69
CA GLU A 46 -17.22 -11.98 22.35
C GLU A 46 -15.80 -12.53 22.57
N LEU A 47 -14.95 -12.52 21.53
CA LEU A 47 -13.57 -13.00 21.64
C LEU A 47 -12.73 -12.19 22.64
N VAL A 48 -12.92 -10.87 22.68
CA VAL A 48 -12.23 -10.00 23.64
C VAL A 48 -12.74 -10.21 25.07
N GLU A 49 -14.00 -10.61 25.26
CA GLU A 49 -14.54 -11.00 26.57
C GLU A 49 -13.99 -12.37 27.03
N GLU A 50 -13.82 -13.32 26.10
CA GLU A 50 -13.31 -14.67 26.38
C GLU A 50 -11.79 -14.69 26.65
N GLU A 51 -11.00 -14.01 25.81
CA GLU A 51 -9.53 -14.09 25.80
C GLU A 51 -8.84 -12.83 26.36
N GLY A 52 -9.60 -11.75 26.54
CA GLY A 52 -9.09 -10.45 26.95
C GLY A 52 -8.64 -9.57 25.78
N PRO A 53 -8.40 -8.27 26.02
CA PRO A 53 -8.07 -7.31 24.95
C PRO A 53 -6.68 -7.51 24.33
N ALA A 54 -5.82 -8.35 24.93
CA ALA A 54 -4.49 -8.64 24.42
C ALA A 54 -4.51 -9.28 23.01
N VAL A 55 -5.57 -10.04 22.70
CA VAL A 55 -5.79 -10.67 21.39
C VAL A 55 -5.82 -9.65 20.22
N LEU A 56 -6.13 -8.38 20.51
CA LEU A 56 -6.13 -7.30 19.52
C LEU A 56 -4.73 -6.74 19.21
N ALA A 57 -3.70 -7.16 19.96
CA ALA A 57 -2.31 -6.78 19.76
C ALA A 57 -1.47 -7.92 19.15
N ASP A 58 -2.06 -9.10 18.94
CA ASP A 58 -1.40 -10.24 18.31
C ASP A 58 -1.14 -10.00 16.83
N PHE A 59 -0.23 -10.80 16.28
CA PHE A 59 0.16 -10.74 14.87
C PHE A 59 -0.25 -12.03 14.17
N ASP A 60 -0.85 -11.91 13.00
CA ASP A 60 -1.11 -13.06 12.12
C ASP A 60 0.18 -13.55 11.44
N ASP A 61 0.02 -14.58 10.62
CA ASP A 61 1.06 -15.18 9.77
C ASP A 61 1.71 -14.18 8.79
N LYS A 62 0.98 -13.11 8.43
CA LYS A 62 1.47 -12.02 7.58
C LYS A 62 2.10 -10.88 8.38
N GLY A 63 2.21 -11.03 9.70
CA GLY A 63 2.76 -10.02 10.59
C GLY A 63 1.87 -8.80 10.74
N HIS A 64 0.56 -8.92 10.58
CA HIS A 64 -0.42 -7.85 10.77
C HIS A 64 -1.21 -8.05 12.05
N THR A 65 -1.52 -6.95 12.74
CA THR A 65 -2.45 -6.97 13.88
C THR A 65 -3.90 -6.86 13.42
N PRO A 66 -4.89 -7.22 14.25
CA PRO A 66 -6.30 -6.99 13.94
C PRO A 66 -6.62 -5.53 13.55
N VAL A 67 -5.91 -4.56 14.13
CA VAL A 67 -6.06 -3.13 13.79
C VAL A 67 -5.73 -2.85 12.32
N HIS A 68 -4.73 -3.53 11.74
CA HIS A 68 -4.39 -3.37 10.31
C HIS A 68 -5.56 -3.82 9.42
N TRP A 69 -6.19 -4.96 9.74
CA TRP A 69 -7.32 -5.50 8.99
C TRP A 69 -8.58 -4.64 9.16
N ALA A 70 -8.85 -4.13 10.36
CA ALA A 70 -9.93 -3.17 10.57
C ALA A 70 -9.72 -1.90 9.76
N ALA A 71 -8.47 -1.42 9.67
CA ALA A 71 -8.12 -0.22 8.93
C ALA A 71 -8.25 -0.41 7.40
N LEU A 72 -7.77 -1.53 6.87
CA LEU A 72 -7.95 -1.90 5.47
C LEU A 72 -9.44 -2.06 5.11
N GLY A 73 -10.19 -2.77 5.96
CA GLY A 73 -11.61 -3.07 5.74
C GLY A 73 -12.54 -1.88 5.93
N GLY A 74 -12.07 -0.76 6.49
CA GLY A 74 -12.92 0.41 6.75
C GLY A 74 -13.87 0.21 7.93
N HIS A 75 -13.60 -0.76 8.81
CA HIS A 75 -14.49 -1.19 9.89
C HIS A 75 -14.44 -0.23 11.09
N THR A 76 -15.04 0.95 10.92
CA THR A 76 -14.98 2.05 11.91
C THR A 76 -15.53 1.67 13.28
N ASN A 77 -16.58 0.85 13.33
CA ASN A 77 -17.19 0.35 14.57
C ASN A 77 -16.23 -0.57 15.34
N ILE A 78 -15.54 -1.47 14.65
CA ILE A 78 -14.51 -2.35 15.24
C ILE A 78 -13.33 -1.50 15.73
N LEU A 79 -12.86 -0.54 14.94
CA LEU A 79 -11.74 0.30 15.35
C LEU A 79 -12.09 1.16 16.57
N ARG A 80 -13.31 1.70 16.64
CA ARG A 80 -13.78 2.44 17.83
C ARG A 80 -13.85 1.54 19.07
N PHE A 81 -14.27 0.28 18.91
CA PHE A 81 -14.22 -0.69 19.99
C PHE A 81 -12.78 -0.95 20.45
N MET A 82 -11.82 -1.13 19.53
CA MET A 82 -10.39 -1.27 19.86
C MET A 82 -9.86 -0.05 20.63
N VAL A 83 -10.26 1.17 20.26
CA VAL A 83 -9.94 2.40 21.02
C VAL A 83 -10.47 2.32 22.46
N GLN A 84 -11.71 1.85 22.65
CA GLN A 84 -12.32 1.68 23.99
C GLN A 84 -11.58 0.64 24.84
N CYS A 85 -11.11 -0.43 24.21
CA CYS A 85 -10.26 -1.44 24.84
C CYS A 85 -8.85 -0.94 25.20
N LYS A 86 -8.49 0.30 24.81
CA LYS A 86 -7.19 0.94 25.07
C LYS A 86 -5.99 0.14 24.56
N VAL A 87 -6.17 -0.56 23.43
CA VAL A 87 -5.08 -1.31 22.80
C VAL A 87 -4.22 -0.37 21.96
N SER A 88 -2.97 -0.76 21.71
CA SER A 88 -2.08 0.03 20.83
C SER A 88 -2.56 -0.04 19.38
N LEU A 89 -2.86 1.12 18.79
CA LEU A 89 -3.30 1.25 17.40
C LEU A 89 -2.15 1.54 16.44
N ASP A 90 -0.93 1.67 16.97
CA ASP A 90 0.25 2.15 16.24
C ASP A 90 1.34 1.08 16.11
N LEU A 91 0.97 -0.20 16.27
CA LEU A 91 1.91 -1.30 16.10
C LEU A 91 2.34 -1.40 14.65
N GLN A 92 3.64 -1.37 14.42
CA GLN A 92 4.21 -1.63 13.09
C GLN A 92 4.08 -3.12 12.76
N SER A 93 3.64 -3.42 11.54
CA SER A 93 3.63 -4.78 11.03
C SER A 93 5.02 -5.41 11.06
N ARG A 94 5.08 -6.73 11.25
CA ARG A 94 6.32 -7.53 11.26
C ARG A 94 6.75 -8.01 9.87
N ASN A 95 6.02 -7.64 8.82
CA ASN A 95 6.44 -7.95 7.45
C ASN A 95 7.53 -6.97 6.96
N ASP A 96 8.09 -7.27 5.80
CA ASP A 96 9.21 -6.49 5.24
C ASP A 96 8.85 -5.03 4.96
N LEU A 97 7.59 -4.76 4.60
CA LEU A 97 7.09 -3.41 4.35
C LEU A 97 6.94 -2.61 5.64
N GLY A 98 6.73 -3.27 6.79
CA GLY A 98 6.49 -2.63 8.08
C GLY A 98 5.44 -1.52 8.06
N PRO A 99 4.27 -1.66 7.41
CA PRO A 99 3.22 -0.67 7.48
C PRO A 99 2.65 -0.62 8.89
N ARG A 100 2.24 0.58 9.32
CA ARG A 100 1.31 0.79 10.45
C ARG A 100 -0.15 0.80 9.95
N PRO A 101 -1.16 0.63 10.82
CA PRO A 101 -2.57 0.58 10.41
C PRO A 101 -3.05 1.77 9.58
N ILE A 102 -2.51 2.98 9.82
CA ILE A 102 -2.86 4.17 9.02
C ILE A 102 -2.50 4.02 7.54
N HIS A 103 -1.41 3.31 7.20
CA HIS A 103 -1.06 3.06 5.80
C HIS A 103 -2.11 2.17 5.11
N TRP A 104 -2.61 1.15 5.81
CA TRP A 104 -3.66 0.26 5.29
C TRP A 104 -5.00 0.99 5.09
N ALA A 105 -5.34 1.92 5.98
CA ALA A 105 -6.47 2.82 5.78
C ALA A 105 -6.32 3.66 4.50
N CYS A 106 -5.08 4.07 4.20
CA CYS A 106 -4.78 4.88 3.03
C CYS A 106 -4.84 4.12 1.71
N VAL A 107 -4.62 2.81 1.70
CA VAL A 107 -4.76 1.99 0.48
C VAL A 107 -6.18 2.09 -0.10
N ASN A 108 -7.21 2.04 0.76
CA ASN A 108 -8.61 2.05 0.36
C ASN A 108 -9.29 3.43 0.50
N GLY A 109 -8.55 4.48 0.86
CA GLY A 109 -9.12 5.83 0.96
C GLY A 109 -10.04 6.02 2.18
N ASN A 110 -9.88 5.23 3.24
CA ASN A 110 -10.78 5.22 4.40
C ASN A 110 -10.57 6.44 5.32
N ILE A 111 -11.08 7.61 4.92
CA ILE A 111 -10.92 8.89 5.66
C ILE A 111 -11.35 8.77 7.13
N ALA A 112 -12.48 8.11 7.40
CA ALA A 112 -13.00 7.96 8.77
C ALA A 112 -12.06 7.14 9.67
N ILE A 113 -11.41 6.10 9.12
CA ILE A 113 -10.40 5.32 9.84
C ILE A 113 -9.16 6.19 10.10
N CYS A 114 -8.67 6.91 9.08
CA CYS A 114 -7.54 7.82 9.23
C CYS A 114 -7.81 8.88 10.31
N ASP A 115 -8.99 9.49 10.34
CA ASP A 115 -9.38 10.46 11.37
C ASP A 115 -9.35 9.85 12.78
N ILE A 116 -9.90 8.65 12.97
CA ILE A 116 -9.86 7.94 14.27
C ILE A 116 -8.42 7.68 14.71
N LEU A 117 -7.57 7.20 13.79
CA LEU A 117 -6.16 6.88 14.08
C LEU A 117 -5.35 8.15 14.43
N LEU A 118 -5.56 9.25 13.71
CA LEU A 118 -4.94 10.54 14.01
C LEU A 118 -5.40 11.10 15.36
N GLN A 119 -6.69 10.97 15.69
CA GLN A 119 -7.23 11.36 17.00
C GLN A 119 -6.67 10.50 18.15
N ALA A 120 -6.29 9.26 17.86
CA ALA A 120 -5.60 8.39 18.80
C ALA A 120 -4.11 8.73 18.99
N GLY A 121 -3.61 9.79 18.35
CA GLY A 121 -2.24 10.30 18.51
C GLY A 121 -1.22 9.72 17.55
N ILE A 122 -1.64 8.95 16.54
CA ILE A 122 -0.74 8.46 15.49
C ILE A 122 -0.26 9.64 14.65
N SER A 123 1.05 9.69 14.38
CA SER A 123 1.62 10.76 13.56
C SER A 123 1.11 10.66 12.12
N ILE A 124 0.67 11.79 11.57
CA ILE A 124 0.23 11.91 10.17
C ILE A 124 1.36 11.66 9.17
N ASP A 125 2.61 11.82 9.61
CA ASP A 125 3.83 11.67 8.80
C ASP A 125 4.59 10.38 9.15
N THR A 126 3.94 9.42 9.81
CA THR A 126 4.60 8.14 10.10
C THR A 126 4.98 7.44 8.80
N VAL A 127 6.16 6.82 8.76
CA VAL A 127 6.63 6.10 7.57
C VAL A 127 6.66 4.59 7.80
N ASP A 128 6.46 3.84 6.75
CA ASP A 128 6.72 2.41 6.70
C ASP A 128 8.21 2.12 6.45
N ASN A 129 8.58 0.84 6.30
CA ASN A 129 9.97 0.47 6.01
C ASN A 129 10.42 0.89 4.62
N LYS A 130 9.55 1.29 3.70
CA LYS A 130 9.95 1.88 2.41
C LYS A 130 10.08 3.40 2.48
N GLY A 131 9.83 4.01 3.63
CA GLY A 131 9.83 5.47 3.77
C GLY A 131 8.53 6.10 3.29
N CYS A 132 7.51 5.31 2.93
CA CYS A 132 6.25 5.82 2.44
C CYS A 132 5.43 6.39 3.60
N SER A 133 5.09 7.67 3.52
CA SER A 133 4.14 8.32 4.43
C SER A 133 2.69 7.94 4.06
N PRO A 134 1.68 8.22 4.92
CA PRO A 134 0.29 7.94 4.61
C PRO A 134 -0.19 8.74 3.38
N LEU A 135 0.35 9.95 3.18
CA LEU A 135 0.08 10.76 2.00
C LEU A 135 0.67 10.13 0.73
N ILE A 136 1.90 9.60 0.79
CA ILE A 136 2.51 8.88 -0.34
C ILE A 136 1.68 7.65 -0.70
N ILE A 137 1.28 6.83 0.29
CA ILE A 137 0.40 5.67 0.06
C ILE A 137 -0.94 6.10 -0.55
N ALA A 138 -1.60 7.12 0.00
CA ALA A 138 -2.85 7.61 -0.57
C ALA A 138 -2.69 8.02 -2.05
N CYS A 139 -1.55 8.62 -2.42
CA CYS A 139 -1.30 9.03 -3.80
C CYS A 139 -0.94 7.86 -4.72
N GLN A 140 -0.14 6.90 -4.23
CA GLN A 140 0.18 5.66 -4.94
C GLN A 140 -1.06 4.86 -5.34
N TYR A 141 -2.11 4.90 -4.51
CA TYR A 141 -3.39 4.22 -4.75
C TYR A 141 -4.49 5.14 -5.31
N GLY A 142 -4.16 6.40 -5.65
CA GLY A 142 -5.11 7.31 -6.32
C GLY A 142 -6.25 7.83 -5.45
N GLN A 143 -6.06 7.88 -4.14
CA GLN A 143 -7.09 8.28 -3.19
C GLN A 143 -7.19 9.81 -3.05
N THR A 144 -7.70 10.48 -4.09
CA THR A 144 -7.74 11.96 -4.20
C THR A 144 -8.37 12.65 -2.98
N MET A 145 -9.54 12.17 -2.54
CA MET A 145 -10.25 12.76 -1.40
C MET A 145 -9.47 12.60 -0.09
N LEU A 146 -8.84 11.45 0.11
CA LEU A 146 -8.03 11.20 1.29
C LEU A 146 -6.73 12.02 1.27
N ALA A 147 -6.07 12.13 0.11
CA ALA A 147 -4.90 12.98 -0.04
C ALA A 147 -5.23 14.43 0.35
N GLY A 148 -6.33 14.99 -0.17
CA GLY A 148 -6.83 16.31 0.20
C GLY A 148 -7.09 16.46 1.70
N TYR A 149 -7.71 15.44 2.30
CA TYR A 149 -7.93 15.40 3.75
C TYR A 149 -6.62 15.41 4.56
N LEU A 150 -5.64 14.57 4.20
CA LEU A 150 -4.34 14.50 4.88
C LEU A 150 -3.57 15.82 4.75
N MET A 151 -3.57 16.42 3.56
CA MET A 151 -2.96 17.75 3.36
C MET A 151 -3.66 18.83 4.20
N GLY A 152 -5.00 18.82 4.25
CA GLY A 152 -5.77 19.73 5.11
C GLY A 152 -5.52 19.54 6.61
N LYS A 153 -5.09 18.34 7.03
CA LYS A 153 -4.65 18.04 8.40
C LYS A 153 -3.17 18.37 8.67
N GLY A 154 -2.45 18.87 7.66
CA GLY A 154 -1.05 19.31 7.80
C GLY A 154 0.00 18.24 7.51
N ALA A 155 -0.32 17.22 6.71
CA ALA A 155 0.67 16.26 6.23
C ALA A 155 1.81 16.98 5.48
N ARG A 156 3.05 16.53 5.68
CA ARG A 156 4.23 17.12 5.02
C ARG A 156 4.29 16.69 3.56
N LEU A 157 4.31 17.69 2.67
CA LEU A 157 4.32 17.47 1.21
C LEU A 157 5.72 17.09 0.69
N GLN A 158 6.76 17.45 1.43
CA GLN A 158 8.16 17.25 1.05
C GLN A 158 8.72 15.87 1.39
N LEU A 159 7.92 14.98 1.98
CA LEU A 159 8.38 13.62 2.30
C LEU A 159 8.56 12.81 1.02
N THR A 160 9.58 11.97 1.03
CA THR A 160 9.92 11.03 -0.04
C THR A 160 10.05 9.64 0.55
N ASP A 161 9.81 8.64 -0.27
CA ASP A 161 10.20 7.27 0.05
C ASP A 161 11.72 7.06 -0.10
N ARG A 162 12.17 5.81 0.05
CA ARG A 162 13.59 5.43 -0.07
C ARG A 162 14.17 5.63 -1.46
N GLU A 163 13.35 5.67 -2.50
CA GLU A 163 13.78 5.91 -3.88
C GLU A 163 13.80 7.42 -4.20
N GLY A 164 13.41 8.27 -3.25
CA GLY A 164 13.35 9.72 -3.44
C GLY A 164 12.03 10.17 -4.07
N ASP A 165 11.09 9.25 -4.30
CA ASP A 165 9.79 9.56 -4.86
C ASP A 165 8.90 10.23 -3.80
N ASN A 166 8.38 11.41 -4.14
CA ASN A 166 7.35 12.07 -3.34
C ASN A 166 5.94 11.69 -3.84
N ALA A 167 4.91 12.20 -3.17
CA ALA A 167 3.52 11.91 -3.54
C ALA A 167 3.15 12.33 -4.97
N LEU A 168 3.79 13.37 -5.52
CA LEU A 168 3.58 13.82 -6.91
C LEU A 168 4.21 12.85 -7.93
N HIS A 169 5.37 12.25 -7.62
CA HIS A 169 5.98 11.21 -8.46
C HIS A 169 5.02 10.01 -8.60
N TRP A 170 4.51 9.52 -7.47
CA TRP A 170 3.56 8.40 -7.44
C TRP A 170 2.24 8.70 -8.17
N ALA A 171 1.71 9.92 -8.04
CA ALA A 171 0.51 10.35 -8.75
C ALA A 171 0.76 10.46 -10.28
N ALA A 172 1.90 11.03 -10.68
CA ALA A 172 2.26 11.21 -12.08
C ALA A 172 2.62 9.89 -12.78
N PHE A 173 3.18 8.93 -12.05
CA PHE A 173 3.46 7.58 -12.55
C PHE A 173 2.19 6.78 -12.90
N LYS A 174 1.00 7.21 -12.47
CA LYS A 174 -0.25 6.48 -12.71
C LYS A 174 -1.17 7.32 -13.58
N ALA A 175 -1.26 6.96 -14.86
CA ALA A 175 -1.97 7.68 -15.92
C ALA A 175 -3.48 7.98 -15.69
N ARG A 176 -4.07 7.49 -14.58
CA ARG A 176 -5.49 7.67 -14.25
C ARG A 176 -5.72 8.68 -13.13
N TYR A 177 -4.66 9.23 -12.54
CA TYR A 177 -4.76 10.06 -11.34
C TYR A 177 -4.63 11.55 -11.63
N CYS A 178 -5.11 12.00 -12.80
CA CYS A 178 -5.04 13.40 -13.23
C CYS A 178 -5.63 14.38 -12.20
N ASP A 179 -6.78 14.09 -11.60
CA ASP A 179 -7.38 14.95 -10.56
C ASP A 179 -6.53 15.02 -9.28
N LEU A 180 -5.91 13.91 -8.90
CA LEU A 180 -4.98 13.87 -7.77
C LEU A 180 -3.72 14.67 -8.09
N THR A 181 -3.11 14.45 -9.26
CA THR A 181 -1.95 15.21 -9.70
C THR A 181 -2.24 16.70 -9.71
N ARG A 182 -3.43 17.08 -10.19
CA ARG A 182 -3.92 18.46 -10.18
C ARG A 182 -3.96 19.00 -8.76
N LEU A 183 -4.61 18.28 -7.85
CA LEU A 183 -4.72 18.66 -6.44
C LEU A 183 -3.34 18.86 -5.79
N LEU A 184 -2.40 17.95 -6.03
CA LEU A 184 -1.04 18.02 -5.48
C LEU A 184 -0.28 19.24 -6.00
N ILE A 185 -0.34 19.49 -7.31
CA ILE A 185 0.27 20.68 -7.93
C ILE A 185 -0.25 21.97 -7.28
N TYR A 186 -1.57 22.14 -7.19
CA TYR A 186 -2.16 23.33 -6.56
C TYR A 186 -1.88 23.43 -5.06
N SER A 187 -1.51 22.33 -4.41
CA SER A 187 -1.12 22.30 -3.00
C SER A 187 0.35 22.68 -2.77
N GLY A 188 1.11 23.02 -3.83
CA GLY A 188 2.49 23.50 -3.73
C GLY A 188 3.54 22.38 -3.75
N PHE A 189 3.21 21.21 -4.31
CA PHE A 189 4.21 20.19 -4.58
C PHE A 189 5.20 20.69 -5.64
N ASN A 190 6.47 20.75 -5.26
CA ASN A 190 7.54 21.06 -6.20
C ASN A 190 7.95 19.79 -6.96
N PRO A 191 7.97 19.82 -8.31
CA PRO A 191 8.51 18.74 -9.13
C PRO A 191 10.03 18.70 -8.93
N ARG A 192 10.47 17.87 -7.99
CA ARG A 192 11.88 17.57 -7.74
C ARG A 192 12.28 16.31 -8.49
N ARG A 193 13.59 16.04 -8.56
CA ARG A 193 14.12 14.76 -9.02
C ARG A 193 14.13 13.74 -7.88
N ASP A 194 13.84 12.49 -8.22
CA ASP A 194 14.06 11.32 -7.37
C ASP A 194 15.55 10.90 -7.37
N ASN A 195 15.87 9.74 -6.78
CA ASN A 195 17.24 9.20 -6.75
C ASN A 195 17.72 8.69 -8.12
N PHE A 196 16.83 8.52 -9.09
CA PHE A 196 17.14 8.14 -10.47
C PHE A 196 17.27 9.36 -11.39
N GLY A 197 17.17 10.57 -10.83
CA GLY A 197 17.18 11.82 -11.59
C GLY A 197 15.87 12.08 -12.35
N GLN A 198 14.80 11.31 -12.12
CA GLN A 198 13.53 11.46 -12.79
C GLN A 198 12.66 12.49 -12.08
N THR A 199 11.99 13.33 -12.86
CA THR A 199 10.95 14.23 -12.33
C THR A 199 9.58 13.57 -12.47
N PRO A 200 8.53 14.08 -11.80
CA PRO A 200 7.16 13.62 -12.04
C PRO A 200 6.75 13.72 -13.52
N LEU A 201 7.30 14.69 -14.27
CA LEU A 201 7.06 14.83 -15.70
C LEU A 201 7.66 13.65 -16.49
N HIS A 202 8.88 13.19 -16.16
CA HIS A 202 9.48 12.02 -16.79
C HIS A 202 8.61 10.78 -16.58
N LEU A 203 8.12 10.58 -15.35
CA LEU A 203 7.22 9.46 -15.01
C LEU A 203 5.88 9.53 -15.75
N ALA A 204 5.31 10.73 -15.92
CA ALA A 204 4.08 10.93 -16.70
C ALA A 204 4.28 10.63 -18.19
N CYS A 205 5.43 11.02 -18.75
CA CYS A 205 5.82 10.72 -20.13
C CYS A 205 6.01 9.22 -20.35
N ILE A 206 6.66 8.51 -19.43
CA ILE A 206 6.86 7.05 -19.49
C ILE A 206 5.53 6.31 -19.56
N ASN A 207 4.52 6.78 -18.82
CA ASN A 207 3.19 6.17 -18.81
C ASN A 207 2.27 6.63 -19.95
N GLY A 208 2.71 7.60 -20.76
CA GLY A 208 1.93 8.11 -21.89
C GLY A 208 0.69 8.93 -21.48
N ASP A 209 0.65 9.48 -20.27
CA ASP A 209 -0.49 10.29 -19.81
C ASP A 209 -0.38 11.74 -20.31
N LEU A 210 -0.89 11.96 -21.52
CA LEU A 210 -0.89 13.29 -22.16
C LEU A 210 -1.58 14.37 -21.31
N ASN A 211 -2.57 14.02 -20.49
CA ASN A 211 -3.27 15.00 -19.66
C ASN A 211 -2.39 15.45 -18.50
N THR A 212 -1.76 14.50 -17.81
CA THR A 212 -0.84 14.81 -16.71
C THR A 212 0.41 15.52 -17.23
N VAL A 213 0.96 15.11 -18.37
CA VAL A 213 2.08 15.81 -19.04
C VAL A 213 1.70 17.25 -19.34
N ARG A 214 0.55 17.49 -19.98
CA ARG A 214 0.07 18.85 -20.27
C ARG A 214 -0.04 19.68 -18.99
N MET A 215 -0.68 19.13 -17.95
CA MET A 215 -0.86 19.84 -16.69
C MET A 215 0.46 20.20 -16.01
N LEU A 216 1.44 19.31 -16.03
CA LEU A 216 2.77 19.56 -15.47
C LEU A 216 3.53 20.61 -16.31
N CYS A 217 3.46 20.54 -17.63
CA CYS A 217 4.07 21.55 -18.51
C CYS A 217 3.45 22.95 -18.38
N GLU A 218 2.18 23.04 -17.98
CA GLU A 218 1.49 24.31 -17.74
C GLU A 218 1.86 24.96 -16.40
N GLN A 219 2.66 24.32 -15.54
CA GLN A 219 3.12 24.88 -14.28
C GLN A 219 4.41 25.69 -14.43
N ASP A 220 4.46 26.84 -13.74
CA ASP A 220 5.67 27.65 -13.67
C ASP A 220 6.79 26.90 -12.92
N GLY A 221 7.96 26.78 -13.54
CA GLY A 221 9.16 26.20 -12.91
C GLY A 221 9.40 24.71 -13.19
N VAL A 222 8.60 24.06 -14.04
CA VAL A 222 8.93 22.73 -14.58
C VAL A 222 9.95 22.88 -15.70
N GLU A 223 11.19 22.47 -15.44
CA GLU A 223 12.22 22.38 -16.48
C GLU A 223 11.91 21.17 -17.39
N VAL A 224 11.46 21.47 -18.61
CA VAL A 224 11.04 20.47 -19.62
C VAL A 224 12.22 19.81 -20.33
N ASP A 225 13.40 20.45 -20.31
CA ASP A 225 14.61 20.01 -21.03
C ASP A 225 15.56 19.21 -20.14
N LEU A 226 15.05 18.60 -19.08
CA LEU A 226 15.87 17.82 -18.17
C LEU A 226 16.20 16.46 -18.78
N GLU A 227 17.48 16.25 -19.10
CA GLU A 227 17.94 14.90 -19.46
C GLU A 227 17.72 13.96 -18.26
N ASP A 228 17.14 12.80 -18.55
CA ASP A 228 17.22 11.63 -17.69
C ASP A 228 18.69 11.28 -17.57
N GLN A 229 19.25 11.34 -16.36
CA GLN A 229 20.54 10.73 -16.07
C GLN A 229 20.25 9.34 -15.51
N PRO A 230 20.07 8.31 -16.34
CA PRO A 230 20.05 6.96 -15.80
C PRO A 230 21.37 6.77 -15.08
N GLN A 231 21.32 6.35 -13.82
CA GLN A 231 22.49 5.90 -13.09
C GLN A 231 23.03 4.70 -13.87
N ILE A 232 23.91 4.97 -14.83
CA ILE A 232 24.71 3.97 -15.53
C ILE A 232 25.32 3.13 -14.42
N THR A 233 24.94 1.86 -14.37
CA THR A 233 25.61 0.85 -13.58
C THR A 233 27.11 1.06 -13.77
N ALA A 234 27.78 1.48 -12.71
CA ALA A 234 29.23 1.47 -12.64
C ALA A 234 29.67 0.01 -12.62
N ASP A 235 29.58 -0.64 -13.78
CA ASP A 235 30.18 -1.94 -14.06
C ASP A 235 30.83 -1.84 -15.43
N ALA A 236 31.84 -0.98 -15.50
CA ALA A 236 32.86 -0.99 -16.53
C ALA A 236 34.15 -0.43 -15.94
N GLY A 237 35.09 -1.30 -15.56
CA GLY A 237 36.49 -0.86 -15.42
C GLY A 237 37.46 -1.67 -14.57
N GLN A 238 37.80 -2.89 -15.01
CA GLN A 238 39.16 -3.45 -15.08
C GLN A 238 40.01 -3.69 -13.81
N GLY A 239 40.60 -4.89 -13.72
CA GLY A 239 41.83 -5.11 -12.97
C GLY A 239 42.26 -6.56 -12.72
N THR A 240 42.59 -7.32 -13.77
CA THR A 240 43.87 -8.07 -13.96
C THR A 240 43.82 -8.86 -15.27
#